data_AF-A0A2T4IS19-F1
#
_entry.id   AF-A0A2T4IS19-F1
#
_cell.length_a   1.000
_cell.length_b   1.000
_cell.length_c   1.000
_cell.angle_alpha   90.00
_cell.angle_beta   90.00
_cell.angle_gamma   90.00
#
_symmetry.space_group_name_H-M   'P 1'
#
loop_
_entity.id
_entity.type
_entity.pdbx_description
1 polymer ?
#
loop_
_entity_poly.entity_id
_entity_poly.type
_entity_poly.pdbx_seq_one_letter_code
_entity_poly.pdbx_strand_id
1 'polypeptide(L)'
;MLQSAKERSMRIALVLLACTCFTVPAAPSFASGCMQVLESDVKIASMRAYAGIMAIAAANGWNYTPESIESGSRRHFEEMSLQLIAVGYEIVPVGAARPQCVVARN
;
A
#
# COMPACT_ATOMS: atom_id res chain seq x y z
N MET A 1 7.92 50.12 -17.99
CA MET A 1 8.70 49.30 -17.02
C MET A 1 7.91 48.99 -15.74
N LEU A 2 6.59 48.70 -15.83
CA LEU A 2 5.74 48.42 -14.65
C LEU A 2 5.13 47.00 -14.65
N GLN A 3 5.47 46.16 -15.63
CA GLN A 3 5.02 44.76 -15.68
C GLN A 3 6.05 43.78 -15.07
N SER A 4 7.33 44.17 -14.95
CA SER A 4 8.39 43.27 -14.46
C SER A 4 8.48 43.16 -12.93
N ALA A 5 7.87 44.09 -12.16
CA ALA A 5 7.91 44.05 -10.70
C ALA A 5 6.81 43.15 -10.10
N LYS A 6 5.66 43.04 -10.78
CA LYS A 6 4.53 42.19 -10.38
C LYS A 6 4.85 40.70 -10.54
N GLU A 7 5.63 40.35 -11.57
CA GLU A 7 5.93 38.95 -11.91
C GLU A 7 7.07 38.34 -11.06
N ARG A 8 7.99 39.16 -10.54
CA ARG A 8 9.03 38.69 -9.60
C ARG A 8 8.49 38.43 -8.20
N SER A 9 7.52 39.24 -7.75
CA SER A 9 6.93 39.11 -6.42
C SER A 9 6.12 37.82 -6.26
N MET A 10 5.47 37.34 -7.32
CA MET A 10 4.68 36.10 -7.31
C MET A 10 5.54 34.83 -7.28
N ARG A 11 6.71 34.85 -7.92
CA ARG A 11 7.63 33.70 -7.92
C ARG A 11 8.31 33.51 -6.56
N ILE A 12 8.62 34.60 -5.85
CA ILE A 12 9.24 34.53 -4.52
C ILE A 12 8.20 34.09 -3.45
N ALA A 13 6.94 34.53 -3.57
CA ALA A 13 5.88 34.10 -2.68
C ALA A 13 5.56 32.59 -2.79
N LEU A 14 5.69 32.01 -4.00
CA LEU A 14 5.41 30.59 -4.23
C LEU A 14 6.46 29.65 -3.61
N VAL A 15 7.74 30.06 -3.57
CA VAL A 15 8.82 29.21 -3.02
C VAL A 15 8.78 29.17 -1.48
N LEU A 16 8.37 30.26 -0.82
CA LEU A 16 8.29 30.31 0.65
C LEU A 16 7.07 29.58 1.22
N LEU A 17 6.01 29.38 0.43
CA LEU A 17 4.84 28.57 0.81
C LEU A 17 5.13 27.05 0.78
N ALA A 18 6.21 26.63 0.10
CA ALA A 18 6.55 25.22 -0.10
C ALA A 18 7.35 24.57 1.06
N CYS A 19 7.81 25.36 2.04
CA CYS A 19 8.74 24.87 3.07
C CYS A 19 8.12 24.52 4.43
N THR A 20 6.82 24.71 4.64
CA THR A 20 6.18 24.44 5.95
C THR A 20 5.23 23.24 5.99
N CYS A 21 5.11 22.48 4.89
CA CYS A 21 4.26 21.28 4.85
C CYS A 21 5.05 19.96 4.77
N PHE A 22 6.37 20.01 4.62
CA PHE A 22 7.24 18.83 4.86
C PHE A 22 7.62 18.74 6.35
N THR A 23 6.62 18.87 7.23
CA THR A 23 6.69 18.08 8.45
C THR A 23 6.47 16.65 7.99
N VAL A 24 7.57 15.92 7.79
CA VAL A 24 7.56 14.45 7.79
C VAL A 24 6.67 14.09 8.98
N PRO A 25 5.51 13.43 8.81
CA PRO A 25 4.82 12.88 9.97
C PRO A 25 5.89 12.01 10.63
N ALA A 26 6.27 12.36 11.86
CA ALA A 26 7.18 11.56 12.65
C ALA A 26 6.74 10.12 12.43
N ALA A 27 7.63 9.30 11.85
CA ALA A 27 7.34 7.91 11.57
C ALA A 27 6.63 7.38 12.81
N PRO A 28 5.45 6.73 12.67
CA PRO A 28 4.68 6.30 13.82
C PRO A 28 5.67 5.60 14.75
N SER A 29 5.78 6.10 15.98
CA SER A 29 6.67 5.50 16.95
C SER A 29 6.18 4.07 17.13
N PHE A 30 6.89 3.11 16.54
CA PHE A 30 6.56 1.67 16.58
C PHE A 30 6.86 1.07 17.96
N ALA A 31 6.69 1.87 19.00
CA ALA A 31 6.76 1.46 20.38
C ALA A 31 5.38 0.92 20.83
N SER A 32 4.85 -0.10 20.14
CA SER A 32 3.97 -1.15 20.70
C SER A 32 3.46 -2.11 19.61
N GLY A 33 3.96 -3.34 19.62
CA GLY A 33 3.18 -4.55 19.30
C GLY A 33 2.97 -4.93 17.84
N CYS A 34 3.93 -5.66 17.27
CA CYS A 34 3.87 -6.58 16.11
C CYS A 34 2.72 -6.46 15.09
N MET A 35 3.02 -5.84 13.96
CA MET A 35 2.24 -5.97 12.72
C MET A 35 2.55 -7.30 12.02
N GLN A 36 2.22 -8.43 12.64
CA GLN A 36 2.36 -9.74 12.01
C GLN A 36 1.05 -10.15 11.33
N VAL A 37 1.13 -10.65 10.10
CA VAL A 37 0.01 -11.23 9.36
C VAL A 37 0.39 -12.60 8.83
N LEU A 38 -0.53 -13.57 8.89
CA LEU A 38 -0.26 -14.89 8.34
C LEU A 38 -0.25 -14.83 6.82
N GLU A 39 0.71 -15.50 6.20
CA GLU A 39 0.81 -15.64 4.75
C GLU A 39 -0.47 -16.24 4.15
N SER A 40 -1.11 -17.18 4.84
CA SER A 40 -2.41 -17.74 4.44
C SER A 40 -3.50 -16.68 4.35
N ASP A 41 -3.51 -15.73 5.28
CA ASP A 41 -4.51 -14.67 5.32
C ASP A 41 -4.26 -13.66 4.19
N VAL A 42 -2.99 -13.32 3.93
CA VAL A 42 -2.60 -12.50 2.77
C VAL A 42 -2.99 -13.19 1.48
N LYS A 43 -2.76 -14.50 1.35
CA LYS A 43 -3.14 -15.28 0.16
C LYS A 43 -4.65 -15.29 -0.04
N ILE A 44 -5.44 -15.51 1.01
CA ILE A 44 -6.91 -15.48 0.92
C ILE A 44 -7.40 -14.08 0.52
N ALA A 45 -6.85 -13.02 1.14
CA ALA A 45 -7.21 -11.64 0.82
C ALA A 45 -6.87 -11.28 -0.63
N SER A 46 -5.66 -11.62 -1.06
CA SER A 46 -5.19 -11.44 -2.44
C SER A 46 -6.07 -12.17 -3.45
N MET A 47 -6.38 -13.45 -3.23
CA MET A 47 -7.22 -14.21 -4.15
C MET A 47 -8.64 -13.65 -4.25
N ARG A 48 -9.21 -13.17 -3.14
CA ARG A 48 -10.54 -12.52 -3.15
C ARG A 48 -10.51 -11.20 -3.93
N ALA A 49 -9.50 -10.37 -3.72
CA ALA A 49 -9.34 -9.12 -4.45
C ALA A 49 -9.13 -9.37 -5.95
N TYR A 50 -8.26 -10.32 -6.30
CA TYR A 50 -8.01 -10.71 -7.68
C TYR A 50 -9.25 -11.29 -8.37
N ALA A 51 -10.04 -12.11 -7.68
CA ALA A 51 -11.31 -12.60 -8.21
C ALA A 51 -12.29 -11.45 -8.53
N GLY A 52 -12.31 -10.40 -7.72
CA GLY A 52 -13.06 -9.17 -8.01
C GLY A 52 -12.61 -8.49 -9.30
N ILE A 53 -11.30 -8.39 -9.53
CA ILE A 53 -10.73 -7.85 -10.77
C ILE A 53 -11.15 -8.71 -11.97
N MET A 54 -11.07 -10.03 -11.85
CA MET A 54 -11.49 -10.96 -12.91
C MET A 54 -12.99 -10.87 -13.20
N ALA A 55 -13.84 -10.70 -12.19
CA ALA A 55 -15.27 -10.51 -12.38
C ALA A 55 -15.58 -9.24 -13.17
N ILE A 56 -14.91 -8.12 -12.86
CA ILE A 56 -15.05 -6.86 -13.61
C ILE A 56 -14.55 -7.03 -15.05
N ALA A 57 -13.43 -7.72 -15.25
CA ALA A 57 -12.90 -7.95 -16.59
C ALA A 57 -13.85 -8.81 -17.44
N ALA A 58 -14.37 -9.89 -16.88
CA ALA A 58 -15.35 -10.76 -17.55
C ALA A 58 -16.64 -10.00 -17.90
N ALA A 59 -17.14 -9.15 -17.00
CA ALA A 59 -18.29 -8.28 -17.26
C ALA A 59 -18.06 -7.30 -18.42
N ASN A 60 -16.80 -6.93 -18.67
CA ASN A 60 -16.39 -6.09 -19.80
C ASN A 60 -16.00 -6.89 -21.06
N GLY A 61 -16.27 -8.19 -21.10
CA GLY A 61 -16.02 -9.05 -22.25
C GLY A 61 -14.57 -9.55 -22.41
N TRP A 62 -13.71 -9.30 -21.42
CA TRP A 62 -12.35 -9.85 -21.43
C TRP A 62 -12.37 -11.34 -21.11
N ASN A 63 -11.63 -12.14 -21.89
CA ASN A 63 -11.48 -13.57 -21.68
C ASN A 63 -9.99 -13.92 -21.55
N TYR A 64 -9.57 -14.24 -20.32
CA TYR A 64 -8.19 -14.59 -19.99
C TYR A 64 -7.99 -16.10 -20.05
N THR A 65 -6.84 -16.55 -20.55
CA THR A 65 -6.49 -17.98 -20.52
C THR A 65 -6.23 -18.43 -19.08
N PRO A 66 -6.41 -19.72 -18.76
CA PRO A 66 -6.07 -20.24 -17.44
C PRO A 66 -4.64 -19.90 -16.98
N GLU A 67 -3.63 -19.98 -17.87
CA GLU A 67 -2.25 -19.66 -17.50
C GLU A 67 -2.08 -18.17 -17.16
N SER A 68 -2.79 -17.28 -17.88
CA SER A 68 -2.75 -15.85 -17.60
C SER A 68 -3.45 -15.48 -16.28
N ILE A 69 -4.52 -16.19 -15.93
CA ILE A 69 -5.21 -16.04 -14.64
C ILE A 69 -4.29 -16.48 -13.50
N GLU A 70 -3.64 -17.64 -13.64
CA GLU A 70 -2.69 -18.15 -12.65
C GLU A 70 -1.51 -17.20 -12.46
N SER A 71 -0.86 -16.79 -13.55
CA SER A 71 0.25 -15.84 -13.52
C SER A 71 -0.14 -14.51 -12.88
N GLY A 72 -1.31 -13.96 -13.24
CA GLY A 72 -1.80 -12.71 -12.66
C GLY A 72 -2.14 -12.84 -11.18
N SER A 73 -2.69 -13.96 -10.74
CA SER A 73 -3.00 -14.19 -9.31
C SER A 73 -1.74 -14.24 -8.45
N ARG A 74 -0.68 -14.89 -8.94
CA ARG A 74 0.63 -14.93 -8.28
C ARG A 74 1.26 -13.55 -8.18
N ARG A 75 1.26 -12.78 -9.28
CA ARG A 75 1.77 -11.41 -9.28
C ARG A 75 0.99 -10.53 -8.28
N HIS A 76 -0.33 -10.65 -8.26
CA HIS A 76 -1.16 -9.88 -7.33
C HIS A 76 -0.87 -10.20 -5.87
N PHE A 77 -0.58 -11.46 -5.54
CA PHE A 77 -0.15 -11.87 -4.20
C PHE A 77 1.23 -11.29 -3.84
N GLU A 78 2.19 -11.36 -4.75
CA GLU A 78 3.53 -10.78 -4.57
C GLU A 78 3.47 -9.27 -4.34
N GLU A 79 2.70 -8.55 -5.16
CA GLU A 79 2.52 -7.09 -5.04
C GLU A 79 1.83 -6.70 -3.73
N MET A 80 0.76 -7.40 -3.34
CA MET A 80 0.07 -7.16 -2.06
C MET A 80 1.00 -7.41 -0.87
N SER A 81 1.81 -8.47 -0.95
CA SER A 81 2.79 -8.78 0.09
C SER A 81 3.83 -7.67 0.24
N LEU A 82 4.35 -7.16 -0.88
CA LEU A 82 5.28 -6.03 -0.89
C LEU A 82 4.65 -4.76 -0.30
N GLN A 83 3.38 -4.48 -0.61
CA GLN A 83 2.66 -3.33 -0.04
C GLN A 83 2.50 -3.44 1.47
N LEU A 84 2.17 -4.64 1.98
CA LEU A 84 2.08 -4.90 3.42
C LEU A 84 3.44 -4.71 4.12
N ILE A 85 4.51 -5.25 3.54
CA ILE A 85 5.87 -5.07 4.06
C ILE A 85 6.26 -3.59 4.07
N ALA A 86 5.93 -2.85 3.01
CA ALA A 86 6.25 -1.43 2.89
C ALA A 86 5.58 -0.57 3.97
N VAL A 87 4.39 -0.97 4.45
CA VAL A 87 3.71 -0.28 5.57
C VAL A 87 4.05 -0.87 6.94
N GLY A 88 4.99 -1.82 7.00
CA GLY A 88 5.62 -2.33 8.23
C GLY A 88 5.09 -3.68 8.73
N TYR A 89 4.29 -4.41 7.93
CA TYR A 89 3.87 -5.75 8.30
C TYR A 89 4.99 -6.78 8.09
N GLU A 90 5.08 -7.72 9.01
CA GLU A 90 5.83 -8.97 8.87
C GLU A 90 4.85 -10.07 8.42
N ILE A 91 5.10 -10.66 7.26
CA ILE A 91 4.30 -11.78 6.75
C ILE A 91 4.91 -13.07 7.28
N VAL A 92 4.13 -13.79 8.07
CA VAL A 92 4.57 -14.99 8.79
C VAL A 92 4.09 -16.24 8.05
N PRO A 93 4.97 -17.22 7.77
CA PRO A 93 4.60 -18.41 7.02
C PRO A 93 3.59 -19.29 7.75
N VAL A 94 2.84 -20.07 6.97
CA VAL A 94 1.87 -21.04 7.50
C VAL A 94 2.59 -22.08 8.35
N GLY A 95 2.17 -22.24 9.61
CA GLY A 95 2.77 -23.19 10.55
C GLY A 95 3.74 -22.57 11.56
N ALA A 96 4.09 -21.28 11.41
CA ALA A 96 4.63 -20.53 12.53
C ALA A 96 3.57 -20.41 13.65
N ALA A 97 4.01 -20.23 14.90
CA ALA A 97 3.11 -19.88 16.00
C ALA A 97 2.23 -18.69 15.58
N ARG A 98 0.94 -18.70 15.94
CA ARG A 98 0.01 -17.58 15.66
C ARG A 98 0.72 -16.26 15.96
N PRO A 99 0.48 -15.20 15.15
CA PRO A 99 1.04 -13.87 15.37
C PRO A 99 1.04 -13.55 16.87
N GLN A 100 2.22 -13.40 17.47
CA GLN A 100 2.35 -13.34 18.94
C GLN A 100 1.83 -12.02 19.53
N CYS A 101 1.22 -11.19 18.70
CA CYS A 101 0.61 -9.95 19.11
C CYS A 101 -0.77 -10.19 19.72
N VAL A 102 -0.76 -10.50 21.01
CA VAL A 102 -1.91 -10.30 21.89
C VAL A 102 -1.90 -8.81 22.26
N VAL A 103 -2.87 -8.05 21.75
CA VAL A 103 -3.16 -6.70 22.26
C VAL A 103 -3.28 -6.81 23.77
N ALA A 104 -2.46 -6.06 24.51
CA ALA A 104 -2.61 -5.94 25.95
C ALA A 104 -4.02 -5.40 26.23
N ARG A 105 -4.92 -6.29 26.67
CA ARG A 105 -6.29 -5.96 27.06
C ARG A 105 -6.19 -5.25 28.41
N ASN A 106 -6.20 -3.92 28.38
CA ASN A 106 -6.53 -3.07 29.53
C ASN A 106 -8.03 -3.10 29.81
#